data_AF-A0A9X4C331-F1
#
_entry.id   AF-A0A9X4C331-F1
#
_cell.length_a   1.000
_cell.length_b   1.000
_cell.length_c   1.000
_cell.angle_alpha   90.00
_cell.angle_beta   90.00
_cell.angle_gamma   90.00
#
_symmetry.space_group_name_H-M   'P 1'
#
loop_
_entity.id
_entity.type
_entity.pdbx_description
1 polymer ?
#
loop_
_entity_poly.entity_id
_entity_poly.type
_entity_poly.pdbx_seq_one_letter_code
_entity_poly.pdbx_strand_id
1 'polypeptide(L)'
;MYAYFPKSNTYWAYDENLQLQAIAYVELDELRSCSVSDINALLAESCCGLQSIPSLRYEVLGTDNGRCLCMVTGDISDLLDEGTAQSCSFEISRNEILMSFARLLGWSDAQTAHAADNLLAEVGDESIVVLSNGKCLRMPATPSAVEYVRLTQLQFELGRWYASDFRTTGPELLFQVLTAAGASPNLI
;
A
#
# COMPACT_ATOMS: atom_id res chain seq x y z
N MET A 1 13.13 1.88 -8.05
CA MET A 1 14.14 1.20 -7.21
C MET A 1 13.59 1.08 -5.79
N TYR A 2 14.24 0.34 -4.88
CA TYR A 2 13.83 0.30 -3.48
C TYR A 2 14.93 0.77 -2.56
N ALA A 3 14.57 1.47 -1.50
CA ALA A 3 15.46 1.86 -0.41
C ALA A 3 15.12 1.04 0.83
N TYR A 4 16.11 0.36 1.38
CA TYR A 4 16.05 -0.29 2.68
C TYR A 4 16.44 0.71 3.78
N PHE A 5 15.63 0.80 4.82
CA PHE A 5 15.87 1.66 5.98
C PHE A 5 16.19 0.78 7.20
N PRO A 6 17.47 0.67 7.61
CA PRO A 6 17.87 -0.25 8.67
C PRO A 6 17.24 0.03 10.04
N LYS A 7 16.96 1.32 10.36
CA LYS A 7 16.40 1.71 11.66
C LYS A 7 14.97 1.21 11.87
N SER A 8 14.18 1.12 10.80
CA SER A 8 12.80 0.64 10.80
C SER A 8 12.64 -0.78 10.24
N ASN A 9 13.69 -1.33 9.61
CA ASN A 9 13.66 -2.60 8.90
C ASN A 9 12.55 -2.64 7.81
N THR A 10 12.38 -1.54 7.09
CA THR A 10 11.37 -1.37 6.03
C THR A 10 12.00 -1.14 4.67
N TYR A 11 11.24 -1.44 3.62
CA TYR A 11 11.61 -1.19 2.24
C TYR A 11 10.57 -0.28 1.58
N TRP A 12 11.04 0.70 0.83
CA TRP A 12 10.16 1.65 0.16
C TRP A 12 10.61 1.90 -1.27
N ALA A 13 9.64 2.07 -2.17
CA ALA A 13 9.93 2.40 -3.55
C ALA A 13 10.44 3.86 -3.64
N TYR A 14 11.31 4.11 -4.61
CA TYR A 14 11.65 5.46 -5.03
C TYR A 14 11.84 5.53 -6.55
N ASP A 15 11.59 6.73 -7.10
CA ASP A 15 11.64 7.00 -8.54
C ASP A 15 13.05 7.42 -9.02
N GLU A 16 13.17 7.76 -10.31
CA GLU A 16 14.42 8.22 -10.92
C GLU A 16 14.94 9.56 -10.37
N ASN A 17 14.06 10.36 -9.76
CA ASN A 17 14.38 11.64 -9.12
C ASN A 17 14.65 11.47 -7.62
N LEU A 18 14.89 10.24 -7.16
CA LEU A 18 15.14 9.91 -5.75
C LEU A 18 14.01 10.34 -4.82
N GLN A 19 12.78 10.39 -5.34
CA GLN A 19 11.59 10.62 -4.53
C GLN A 19 11.05 9.30 -3.98
N LEU A 20 11.08 9.20 -2.66
CA LEU A 20 10.50 8.10 -1.89
C LEU A 20 8.98 8.06 -2.03
N GLN A 21 8.42 6.85 -2.00
CA GLN A 21 7.01 6.59 -1.75
C GLN A 21 6.92 5.56 -0.61
N ALA A 22 6.60 6.06 0.58
CA ALA A 22 6.55 5.28 1.81
C ALA A 22 5.16 5.33 2.44
N ILE A 23 4.81 4.30 3.20
CA ILE A 23 3.56 4.27 3.97
C ILE A 23 3.86 4.51 5.44
N ALA A 24 3.16 5.47 6.03
CA ALA A 24 3.17 5.74 7.46
C ALA A 24 1.82 5.40 8.09
N TYR A 25 1.87 4.77 9.26
CA TYR A 25 0.73 4.57 10.15
C TYR A 25 0.89 5.46 11.38
N VAL A 26 -0.08 6.32 11.64
CA VAL A 26 -0.06 7.20 12.82
C VAL A 26 -1.40 7.06 13.53
N GLU A 27 -1.39 7.01 14.86
CA GLU A 27 -2.63 6.99 15.62
C GLU A 27 -3.34 8.36 15.48
N LEU A 28 -4.65 8.36 15.22
CA LEU A 28 -5.41 9.59 15.03
C LEU A 28 -5.36 10.49 16.25
N ASP A 29 -5.26 9.91 17.45
CA ASP A 29 -5.13 10.66 18.70
C ASP A 29 -3.81 11.42 18.79
N GLU A 30 -2.71 10.89 18.22
CA GLU A 30 -1.43 11.59 18.16
C GLU A 30 -1.50 12.79 17.22
N LEU A 31 -2.27 12.71 16.13
CA LEU A 31 -2.42 13.80 15.17
C LEU A 31 -3.22 15.00 15.71
N ARG A 32 -4.10 14.80 16.69
CA ARG A 32 -5.04 15.84 17.17
C ARG A 32 -4.38 17.05 17.84
N SER A 33 -3.17 16.90 18.36
CA SER A 33 -2.46 17.95 19.11
C SER A 33 -1.10 18.33 18.53
N CYS A 34 -0.74 17.80 17.37
CA CYS A 34 0.59 18.01 16.79
C CYS A 34 0.67 19.30 15.96
N SER A 35 1.83 19.95 16.01
CA SER A 35 2.21 20.93 15.00
C SER A 35 2.55 20.24 13.68
N VAL A 36 2.65 20.99 12.58
CA VAL A 36 3.04 20.41 11.27
C VAL A 36 4.42 19.75 11.33
N SER A 37 5.38 20.32 12.09
CA SER A 37 6.70 19.71 12.27
C SER A 37 6.62 18.39 13.04
N ASP A 38 5.75 18.31 14.06
CA ASP A 38 5.57 17.09 14.83
C ASP A 38 4.91 15.99 13.98
N ILE A 39 3.95 16.35 13.12
CA ILE A 39 3.34 15.43 12.16
C ILE A 39 4.41 14.87 11.20
N ASN A 40 5.27 15.73 10.65
CA ASN A 40 6.32 15.28 9.74
C ASN A 40 7.32 14.35 10.44
N ALA A 41 7.68 14.62 11.70
CA ALA A 41 8.53 13.75 12.49
C ALA A 41 7.86 12.40 12.79
N LEU A 42 6.57 12.41 13.17
CA LEU A 42 5.79 11.18 13.39
C LEU A 42 5.71 10.33 12.12
N LEU A 43 5.45 10.96 10.97
CA LEU A 43 5.38 10.26 9.69
C LEU A 43 6.73 9.67 9.29
N ALA A 44 7.81 10.44 9.40
CA ALA A 44 9.17 9.98 9.10
C ALA A 44 9.62 8.84 10.02
N GLU A 45 9.28 8.91 11.30
CA GLU A 45 9.62 7.85 12.27
C GLU A 45 8.78 6.60 12.01
N SER A 46 7.49 6.77 11.70
CA SER A 46 6.58 5.67 11.40
C SER A 46 6.99 4.90 10.14
N CYS A 47 7.31 5.60 9.04
CA CYS A 47 7.62 4.91 7.78
C CYS A 47 9.08 4.47 7.67
N CYS A 48 10.04 5.31 8.10
CA CYS A 48 11.46 5.08 7.85
C CYS A 48 12.26 4.93 9.15
N GLY A 49 11.67 5.15 10.32
CA GLY A 49 12.40 5.22 11.58
C GLY A 49 13.35 6.41 11.58
N LEU A 50 12.96 7.55 11.00
CA LEU A 50 13.80 8.75 10.94
C LEU A 50 13.13 9.92 11.66
N GLN A 51 13.93 10.86 12.16
CA GLN A 51 13.39 12.09 12.75
C GLN A 51 12.79 13.04 11.69
N SER A 52 13.25 12.94 10.45
CA SER A 52 12.77 13.75 9.34
C SER A 52 13.11 13.11 8.01
N ILE A 53 12.30 13.38 7.00
CA ILE A 53 12.65 13.15 5.58
C ILE A 53 12.75 14.52 4.92
N PRO A 54 13.83 14.82 4.17
CA PRO A 54 13.95 16.06 3.42
C PRO A 54 12.76 16.28 2.47
N SER A 55 12.24 17.50 2.45
CA SER A 55 11.10 17.90 1.59
C SER A 55 9.86 17.01 1.74
N LEU A 56 9.62 16.47 2.94
CA LEU A 56 8.50 15.56 3.22
C LEU A 56 7.16 16.18 2.81
N ARG A 57 6.39 15.41 2.05
CA ARG A 57 4.97 15.63 1.76
C ARG A 57 4.20 14.37 2.12
N TYR A 58 2.91 14.52 2.37
CA TYR A 58 2.06 13.37 2.63
C TYR A 58 0.64 13.56 2.09
N GLU A 59 0.00 12.44 1.82
CA GLU A 59 -1.39 12.33 1.42
C GLU A 59 -2.07 11.29 2.32
N VAL A 60 -3.25 11.60 2.85
CA VAL A 60 -4.04 10.64 3.63
C VAL A 60 -4.73 9.69 2.66
N LEU A 61 -4.38 8.41 2.73
CA LEU A 61 -5.00 7.35 1.93
C LEU A 61 -6.28 6.83 2.56
N GLY A 62 -6.38 6.89 3.88
CA GLY A 62 -7.54 6.41 4.60
C GLY A 62 -7.36 6.40 6.10
N THR A 63 -8.42 5.99 6.79
CA THR A 63 -8.43 5.82 8.24
C THR A 63 -9.05 4.48 8.57
N ASP A 64 -8.40 3.71 9.44
CA ASP A 64 -8.88 2.40 9.88
C ASP A 64 -8.59 2.20 11.38
N ASN A 65 -9.59 1.77 12.13
CA ASN A 65 -9.45 1.40 13.56
C ASN A 65 -8.70 2.42 14.44
N GLY A 66 -8.96 3.72 14.26
CA GLY A 66 -8.30 4.77 15.03
C GLY A 66 -6.94 5.21 14.47
N ARG A 67 -6.49 4.62 13.36
CA ARG A 67 -5.23 4.95 12.68
C ARG A 67 -5.47 5.73 11.40
N CYS A 68 -4.52 6.60 11.07
CA CYS A 68 -4.41 7.29 9.81
C CYS A 68 -3.33 6.61 8.96
N LEU A 69 -3.71 6.23 7.74
CA LEU A 69 -2.80 5.70 6.74
C LEU A 69 -2.40 6.82 5.79
N CYS A 70 -1.10 7.11 5.71
CA CYS A 70 -0.58 8.17 4.85
C CYS A 70 0.41 7.61 3.83
N MET A 71 0.31 8.09 2.59
CA MET A 71 1.42 8.04 1.64
C MET A 71 2.35 9.20 1.95
N VAL A 72 3.63 8.91 2.18
CA VAL A 72 4.68 9.87 2.45
C VAL A 72 5.63 9.90 1.26
N THR A 73 5.91 11.10 0.77
CA THR A 73 6.92 11.32 -0.27
C THR A 73 7.99 12.28 0.22
N GLY A 74 9.20 12.15 -0.31
CA GLY A 74 10.31 13.01 0.08
C GLY A 74 11.60 12.64 -0.66
N ASP A 75 12.55 13.56 -0.64
CA ASP A 75 13.85 13.38 -1.27
C ASP A 75 14.75 12.55 -0.35
N ILE A 76 15.32 11.47 -0.90
CA ILE A 76 16.21 10.57 -0.16
C ILE A 76 17.66 10.62 -0.63
N SER A 77 18.03 11.59 -1.48
CA SER A 77 19.39 11.72 -2.02
C SER A 77 20.44 11.74 -0.91
N ASP A 78 20.30 12.67 0.04
CA ASP A 78 21.21 12.79 1.17
C ASP A 78 21.17 11.55 2.08
N LEU A 79 20.00 10.92 2.24
CA LEU A 79 19.85 9.72 3.07
C LEU A 79 20.59 8.51 2.49
N LEU A 80 20.64 8.40 1.16
CA LEU A 80 21.42 7.38 0.47
C LEU A 80 22.92 7.67 0.58
N ASP A 81 23.33 8.93 0.39
CA ASP A 81 24.73 9.35 0.45
C ASP A 81 25.32 9.17 1.86
N GLU A 82 24.54 9.44 2.91
CA GLU A 82 24.91 9.25 4.31
C GLU A 82 24.86 7.79 4.77
N GLY A 83 24.28 6.89 3.97
CA GLY A 83 24.08 5.48 4.32
C GLY A 83 22.95 5.22 5.32
N THR A 84 22.12 6.23 5.59
CA THR A 84 20.89 6.12 6.40
C THR A 84 19.84 5.26 5.70
N ALA A 85 19.83 5.28 4.36
CA ALA A 85 19.09 4.38 3.49
C ALA A 85 20.06 3.61 2.57
N GLN A 86 19.68 2.41 2.15
CA GLN A 86 20.48 1.58 1.26
C GLN A 86 19.68 1.22 0.01
N SER A 87 20.26 1.46 -1.17
CA SER A 87 19.61 1.06 -2.42
C SER A 87 19.58 -0.46 -2.57
N CYS A 88 18.42 -0.99 -2.95
CA CYS A 88 18.17 -2.40 -3.19
C CYS A 88 17.48 -2.59 -4.54
N SER A 89 17.94 -3.58 -5.30
CA SER A 89 17.20 -4.06 -6.48
C SER A 89 16.01 -4.88 -6.02
N PHE A 90 14.84 -4.58 -6.58
CA PHE A 90 13.63 -5.34 -6.31
C PHE A 90 13.78 -6.83 -6.63
N GLU A 91 14.52 -7.16 -7.69
CA GLU A 91 14.67 -8.55 -8.12
C GLU A 91 15.42 -9.40 -7.09
N ILE A 92 16.35 -8.80 -6.36
CA ILE A 92 17.20 -9.48 -5.38
C ILE A 92 16.46 -9.64 -4.05
N SER A 93 15.71 -8.62 -3.63
CA SER A 93 15.01 -8.61 -2.33
C SER A 93 13.49 -8.79 -2.45
N ARG A 94 13.00 -9.34 -3.57
CA ARG A 94 11.57 -9.44 -3.90
C ARG A 94 10.72 -10.00 -2.77
N ASN A 95 11.10 -11.18 -2.27
CA ASN A 95 10.35 -11.86 -1.22
C ASN A 95 10.43 -11.09 0.10
N GLU A 96 11.57 -10.50 0.42
CA GLU A 96 11.75 -9.72 1.64
C GLU A 96 10.89 -8.45 1.63
N ILE A 97 10.88 -7.74 0.50
CA ILE A 97 10.07 -6.54 0.28
C ILE A 97 8.58 -6.89 0.36
N LEU A 98 8.14 -7.93 -0.34
CA LEU A 98 6.75 -8.37 -0.33
C LEU A 98 6.31 -8.80 1.06
N MET A 99 7.10 -9.61 1.76
CA MET A 99 6.78 -10.06 3.11
C MET A 99 6.80 -8.91 4.13
N SER A 100 7.65 -7.90 3.91
CA SER A 100 7.64 -6.67 4.70
C SER A 100 6.32 -5.92 4.54
N PHE A 101 5.84 -5.71 3.31
CA PHE A 101 4.54 -5.09 3.05
C PHE A 101 3.37 -5.91 3.58
N ALA A 102 3.37 -7.22 3.35
CA ALA A 102 2.31 -8.10 3.84
C ALA A 102 2.14 -8.01 5.35
N ARG A 103 3.26 -8.00 6.10
CA ARG A 103 3.25 -7.83 7.55
C ARG A 103 2.77 -6.44 7.96
N LEU A 104 3.30 -5.39 7.33
CA LEU A 104 3.00 -4.01 7.69
C LEU A 104 1.54 -3.65 7.43
N LEU A 105 0.99 -4.11 6.31
CA LEU A 105 -0.36 -3.78 5.83
C LEU A 105 -1.40 -4.82 6.28
N GLY A 106 -0.99 -5.82 7.07
CA GLY A 106 -1.88 -6.84 7.62
C GLY A 106 -2.55 -7.70 6.54
N TRP A 107 -1.83 -8.05 5.48
CA TRP A 107 -2.35 -8.93 4.44
C TRP A 107 -2.55 -10.35 4.97
N SER A 108 -3.61 -11.00 4.52
CA SER A 108 -3.82 -12.43 4.76
C SER A 108 -2.83 -13.29 3.97
N ASP A 109 -2.67 -14.55 4.36
CA ASP A 109 -1.83 -15.52 3.65
C ASP A 109 -2.25 -15.65 2.17
N ALA A 110 -3.56 -15.64 1.89
CA ALA A 110 -4.08 -15.70 0.53
C ALA A 110 -3.71 -14.47 -0.30
N GLN A 111 -3.81 -13.27 0.28
CA GLN A 111 -3.40 -12.03 -0.40
C GLN A 111 -1.89 -11.99 -0.64
N THR A 112 -1.12 -12.45 0.33
CA THR A 112 0.35 -12.51 0.25
C THR A 112 0.79 -13.47 -0.85
N ALA A 113 0.19 -14.66 -0.91
CA ALA A 113 0.44 -15.63 -1.98
C ALA A 113 0.05 -15.07 -3.36
N HIS A 114 -1.13 -14.48 -3.48
CA HIS A 114 -1.60 -13.89 -4.75
C HIS A 114 -0.67 -12.77 -5.23
N ALA A 115 -0.22 -11.90 -4.32
CA ALA A 115 0.72 -10.83 -4.62
C ALA A 115 2.08 -11.36 -5.09
N ALA A 116 2.55 -12.47 -4.52
CA ALA A 116 3.81 -13.09 -4.93
C ALA A 116 3.73 -13.65 -6.36
N ASP A 117 2.56 -14.17 -6.73
CA ASP A 117 2.32 -14.77 -8.04
C ASP A 117 2.01 -13.73 -9.14
N ASN A 118 1.51 -12.52 -8.80
CA ASN A 118 0.94 -11.55 -9.76
C ASN A 118 1.60 -10.16 -9.71
N LEU A 119 2.93 -10.15 -9.65
CA LEU A 119 3.70 -8.96 -9.31
C LEU A 119 3.74 -7.83 -10.36
N LEU A 120 3.30 -8.08 -11.59
CA LEU A 120 3.33 -7.10 -12.69
C LEU A 120 2.22 -7.40 -13.71
N ALA A 121 0.98 -7.53 -13.26
CA ALA A 121 -0.13 -7.69 -14.19
C ALA A 121 -0.38 -6.37 -14.94
N GLU A 122 0.27 -6.20 -16.09
CA GLU A 122 -0.05 -5.17 -17.06
C GLU A 122 -1.53 -5.30 -17.44
N VAL A 123 -2.26 -4.22 -17.21
CA VAL A 123 -3.67 -4.10 -17.54
C VAL A 123 -3.86 -2.76 -18.24
N GLY A 124 -4.84 -2.70 -19.14
CA GLY A 124 -5.21 -1.45 -19.81
C GLY A 124 -5.85 -0.45 -18.84
N ASP A 125 -6.55 0.54 -19.39
CA ASP A 125 -7.18 1.57 -18.58
C ASP A 125 -8.20 0.99 -17.59
N GLU A 126 -8.08 1.39 -16.31
CA GLU A 126 -8.92 0.92 -15.22
C GLU A 126 -9.66 2.09 -14.55
N SER A 127 -10.91 1.83 -14.16
CA SER A 127 -11.61 2.62 -13.14
C SER A 127 -11.14 2.19 -11.76
N ILE A 128 -10.93 3.16 -10.87
CA ILE A 128 -10.36 2.94 -9.53
C ILE A 128 -11.36 3.42 -8.47
N VAL A 129 -11.67 2.54 -7.53
CA VAL A 129 -12.42 2.87 -6.32
C VAL A 129 -11.50 2.69 -5.12
N VAL A 130 -11.13 3.79 -4.47
CA VAL A 130 -10.28 3.79 -3.27
C VAL A 130 -11.13 3.44 -2.05
N LEU A 131 -10.63 2.51 -1.22
CA LEU A 131 -11.26 2.04 0.00
C LEU A 131 -10.63 2.72 1.23
N SER A 132 -11.37 2.79 2.34
CA SER A 132 -10.92 3.47 3.57
C SER A 132 -9.69 2.86 4.24
N ASN A 133 -9.34 1.62 3.91
CA ASN A 133 -8.15 0.92 4.41
C ASN A 133 -6.93 1.04 3.47
N GLY A 134 -6.98 1.96 2.49
CA GLY A 134 -5.90 2.20 1.52
C GLY A 134 -5.79 1.17 0.40
N LYS A 135 -6.66 0.16 0.37
CA LYS A 135 -6.80 -0.73 -0.79
C LYS A 135 -7.61 -0.03 -1.88
N CYS A 136 -7.49 -0.52 -3.10
CA CYS A 136 -8.28 -0.07 -4.24
C CYS A 136 -8.95 -1.27 -4.91
N LEU A 137 -10.22 -1.09 -5.28
CA LEU A 137 -10.85 -1.95 -6.28
C LEU A 137 -10.60 -1.35 -7.66
N ARG A 138 -10.11 -2.18 -8.57
CA ARG A 138 -9.82 -1.81 -9.95
C ARG A 138 -10.59 -2.71 -10.92
N MET A 139 -11.11 -2.11 -11.98
CA MET A 139 -11.89 -2.78 -13.02
C MET A 139 -11.67 -2.09 -14.35
N PRO A 140 -11.89 -2.76 -15.50
CA PRO A 140 -11.77 -2.13 -16.82
C PRO A 140 -12.57 -0.83 -16.91
N ALA A 141 -11.98 0.21 -17.49
CA ALA A 141 -12.64 1.51 -17.64
C ALA A 141 -13.83 1.48 -18.61
N THR A 142 -13.89 0.50 -19.51
CA THR A 142 -14.97 0.35 -20.48
C THR A 142 -16.23 -0.23 -19.82
N PRO A 143 -17.36 0.53 -19.79
CA PRO A 143 -18.56 0.14 -19.05
C PRO A 143 -19.26 -1.13 -19.59
N SER A 144 -18.95 -1.54 -20.82
CA SER A 144 -19.61 -2.66 -21.50
C SER A 144 -19.10 -4.04 -21.12
N ALA A 145 -18.01 -4.15 -20.35
CA ALA A 145 -17.51 -5.43 -19.88
C ALA A 145 -16.69 -5.25 -18.59
N VAL A 146 -17.35 -5.29 -17.43
CA VAL A 146 -16.62 -5.61 -16.19
C VAL A 146 -16.23 -7.08 -16.32
N GLU A 147 -15.09 -7.34 -16.96
CA GLU A 147 -14.56 -8.70 -17.16
C GLU A 147 -13.88 -9.23 -15.91
N TYR A 148 -13.35 -8.33 -15.09
CA TYR A 148 -12.72 -8.65 -13.83
C TYR A 148 -12.87 -7.51 -12.81
N VAL A 149 -12.67 -7.87 -11.55
CA VAL A 149 -12.39 -6.96 -10.45
C VAL A 149 -11.09 -7.39 -9.82
N ARG A 150 -10.19 -6.44 -9.59
CA ARG A 150 -8.93 -6.63 -8.87
C ARG A 150 -8.98 -5.88 -7.55
N LEU A 151 -8.40 -6.46 -6.52
CA LEU A 151 -8.07 -5.77 -5.28
C LEU A 151 -6.57 -5.47 -5.31
N THR A 152 -6.20 -4.21 -5.16
CA THR A 152 -4.80 -3.79 -5.15
C THR A 152 -4.48 -2.97 -3.92
N GLN A 153 -3.22 -2.95 -3.51
CA GLN A 153 -2.70 -2.00 -2.55
C GLN A 153 -1.25 -1.69 -2.90
N LEU A 154 -0.89 -0.40 -2.95
CA LEU A 154 0.35 0.05 -3.58
C LEU A 154 0.44 -0.48 -5.01
N GLN A 155 1.56 -1.08 -5.38
CA GLN A 155 1.78 -1.71 -6.69
C GLN A 155 1.39 -3.19 -6.76
N PHE A 156 0.85 -3.78 -5.68
CA PHE A 156 0.58 -5.21 -5.60
C PHE A 156 -0.88 -5.53 -5.91
N GLU A 157 -1.11 -6.58 -6.70
CA GLU A 157 -2.41 -7.23 -6.81
C GLU A 157 -2.58 -8.22 -5.66
N LEU A 158 -3.60 -8.00 -4.83
CA LEU A 158 -3.89 -8.84 -3.66
C LEU A 158 -4.95 -9.90 -3.94
N GLY A 159 -5.65 -9.78 -5.07
CA GLY A 159 -6.67 -10.71 -5.51
C GLY A 159 -7.31 -10.25 -6.82
N ARG A 160 -7.87 -11.22 -7.55
CA ARG A 160 -8.60 -10.99 -8.79
C ARG A 160 -9.75 -11.97 -8.93
N TRP A 161 -10.87 -11.47 -9.41
CA TRP A 161 -12.07 -12.25 -9.69
C TRP A 161 -12.60 -11.89 -11.07
N TYR A 162 -13.03 -12.87 -11.85
CA TYR A 162 -13.55 -12.67 -13.19
C TYR A 162 -15.08 -12.66 -13.19
N ALA A 163 -15.68 -11.96 -14.14
CA ALA A 163 -17.12 -11.90 -14.36
C ALA A 163 -17.75 -13.28 -14.57
N SER A 164 -16.99 -14.20 -15.18
CA SER A 164 -17.36 -15.61 -15.33
C SER A 164 -17.59 -16.30 -13.99
N ASP A 165 -16.80 -15.93 -12.98
CA ASP A 165 -16.82 -16.54 -11.65
C ASP A 165 -18.10 -16.14 -10.90
N PHE A 166 -18.60 -14.92 -11.11
CA PHE A 166 -19.89 -14.46 -10.55
C PHE A 166 -21.06 -15.28 -11.08
N ARG A 167 -20.99 -15.74 -12.34
CA ARG A 167 -22.06 -16.54 -12.95
C ARG A 167 -22.11 -17.96 -12.39
N THR A 168 -20.99 -18.49 -11.89
CA THR A 168 -20.88 -19.87 -11.40
C THR A 168 -20.95 -19.97 -9.88
N THR A 169 -20.42 -18.97 -9.18
CA THR A 169 -20.24 -18.95 -7.71
C THR A 169 -21.24 -18.03 -7.01
N GLY A 170 -22.02 -17.24 -7.76
CA GLY A 170 -23.16 -16.51 -7.22
C GLY A 170 -22.81 -15.51 -6.10
N PRO A 171 -23.70 -15.31 -5.10
CA PRO A 171 -23.53 -14.33 -4.02
C PRO A 171 -22.29 -14.56 -3.13
N GLU A 172 -21.79 -15.80 -3.05
CA GLU A 172 -20.61 -16.11 -2.24
C GLU A 172 -19.36 -15.39 -2.75
N LEU A 173 -19.24 -15.17 -4.06
CA LEU A 173 -18.11 -14.45 -4.64
C LEU A 173 -18.14 -12.96 -4.25
N LEU A 174 -19.32 -12.33 -4.27
CA LEU A 174 -19.47 -10.94 -3.83
C LEU A 174 -19.09 -10.82 -2.35
N PHE A 175 -19.49 -11.77 -1.53
CA PHE A 175 -19.11 -11.82 -0.12
C PHE A 175 -17.58 -11.93 0.07
N GLN A 176 -16.91 -12.78 -0.73
CA GLN A 176 -15.45 -12.92 -0.70
C GLN A 176 -14.75 -11.62 -1.10
N VAL A 177 -15.20 -10.96 -2.18
CA VAL A 177 -14.66 -9.67 -2.63
C VAL A 177 -14.81 -8.63 -1.54
N LEU A 178 -15.99 -8.50 -0.96
CA LEU A 178 -16.27 -7.53 0.11
C LEU A 178 -15.43 -7.81 1.36
N THR A 179 -15.32 -9.07 1.77
CA THR A 179 -14.50 -9.48 2.92
C THR A 179 -13.02 -9.17 2.67
N ALA A 180 -12.49 -9.48 1.48
CA ALA A 180 -11.09 -9.18 1.12
C ALA A 180 -10.81 -7.67 1.07
N ALA A 181 -11.79 -6.90 0.59
CA ALA A 181 -11.81 -5.44 0.59
C ALA A 181 -11.86 -4.85 2.02
N GLY A 182 -12.11 -5.67 3.04
CA GLY A 182 -12.16 -5.24 4.44
C GLY A 182 -13.55 -4.79 4.90
N ALA A 183 -14.60 -5.08 4.14
CA ALA A 183 -15.97 -4.92 4.63
C ALA A 183 -16.20 -5.95 5.75
N SER A 184 -16.63 -5.48 6.92
CA SER A 184 -17.09 -6.37 7.99
C SER A 184 -18.53 -6.80 7.68
N PRO A 185 -18.84 -8.10 7.53
CA PRO A 185 -20.19 -8.54 7.19
C PRO A 185 -21.22 -8.39 8.32
N ASN A 186 -20.86 -7.83 9.47
CA ASN A 186 -21.74 -7.71 10.63
C ASN A 186 -22.70 -6.50 10.54
N LEU A 187 -23.43 -6.38 9.44
CA LEU A 187 -24.55 -5.44 9.28
C LEU A 187 -25.66 -6.08 8.45
N ILE A 188 -26.24 -7.18 8.94
CA ILE A 188 -27.66 -7.52 8.77
C ILE A 188 -28.16 -8.13 10.08
#